data_AF-A0A941L946-F1
#
_entry.id   AF-A0A941L946-F1
#
_cell.length_a   1.000
_cell.length_b   1.000
_cell.length_c   1.000
_cell.angle_alpha   90.00
_cell.angle_beta   90.00
_cell.angle_gamma   90.00
#
_symmetry.space_group_name_H-M   'P 1'
#
loop_
_entity.id
_entity.type
_entity.pdbx_description
1 polymer ?
#
loop_
_entity_poly.entity_id
_entity_poly.type
_entity_poly.pdbx_seq_one_letter_code
_entity_poly.pdbx_strand_id
1 'polypeptide(L)' 'TYTNPSKKDAMINYRVEDLEALLKVLKEEGVEIVGEMQVEDYGKFGWIMDPNGYKIELWEPFDGPYEEMLNEDDVNRSS' A
#
# COMPACT_ATOMS: atom_id res chain seq x y z
N THR A 1 -7.93 -12.24 -8.04
CA THR A 1 -6.69 -11.90 -8.79
C THR A 1 -6.02 -10.62 -8.31
N TYR A 2 -6.74 -9.64 -7.74
CA TYR A 2 -6.13 -8.48 -7.06
C TYR A 2 -6.37 -8.54 -5.53
N THR A 3 -7.60 -8.88 -5.13
CA THR A 3 -7.99 -9.11 -3.73
C THR A 3 -7.44 -10.40 -3.14
N ASN A 4 -6.98 -11.37 -3.95
CA ASN A 4 -6.43 -12.63 -3.42
C ASN A 4 -5.27 -12.35 -2.44
N PRO A 5 -5.22 -13.01 -1.26
CA PRO A 5 -6.03 -14.15 -0.82
C PRO A 5 -7.35 -13.80 -0.12
N SER A 6 -7.70 -12.52 -0.01
CA SER A 6 -9.00 -12.10 0.55
C SER A 6 -10.17 -12.64 -0.26
N LYS A 7 -11.23 -13.04 0.46
CA LYS A 7 -12.53 -13.44 -0.10
C LYS A 7 -13.51 -12.27 -0.17
N LYS A 8 -13.04 -11.06 0.12
CA LYS A 8 -13.82 -9.82 0.06
C LYS A 8 -13.70 -9.21 -1.33
N ASP A 9 -14.76 -8.52 -1.74
CA ASP A 9 -14.83 -7.87 -3.05
C ASP A 9 -14.15 -6.49 -3.08
N ALA A 10 -13.52 -6.08 -1.98
CA ALA A 10 -12.83 -4.81 -1.83
C ALA A 10 -11.45 -5.00 -1.17
N MET A 11 -10.54 -4.07 -1.47
CA MET A 11 -9.22 -3.95 -0.88
C MET A 11 -9.09 -2.53 -0.31
N ILE A 12 -8.51 -2.42 0.88
CA ILE A 12 -8.27 -1.12 1.52
C ILE A 12 -6.83 -0.73 1.20
N ASN A 13 -6.60 0.53 0.80
CA ASN A 13 -5.27 1.07 0.56
C ASN A 13 -4.97 2.18 1.58
N TYR A 14 -3.80 2.13 2.21
CA TYR A 14 -3.30 3.18 3.09
C TYR A 14 -1.93 3.68 2.63
N ARG A 15 -1.75 5.01 2.67
CA ARG A 15 -0.44 5.65 2.56
C ARG A 15 0.28 5.58 3.91
N VAL A 16 1.57 5.24 3.90
CA VAL A 16 2.41 5.14 5.10
C VAL A 16 3.74 5.86 4.89
N GLU A 17 4.43 6.22 5.98
CA GLU A 17 5.70 6.95 5.94
C GLU A 17 6.93 6.04 5.94
N ASP A 18 6.88 4.91 6.64
CA ASP A 18 7.97 3.91 6.69
C ASP A 18 7.37 2.50 6.65
N LEU A 19 7.28 1.94 5.44
CA LEU A 19 6.68 0.64 5.21
C LEU A 19 7.53 -0.49 5.79
N GLU A 20 8.85 -0.37 5.75
CA GLU A 20 9.75 -1.41 6.26
C GLU A 20 9.64 -1.56 7.77
N ALA A 21 9.67 -0.44 8.50
CA ALA A 21 9.45 -0.45 9.94
C ALA A 21 8.05 -0.95 10.30
N LEU A 22 7.03 -0.51 9.56
CA LEU A 22 5.65 -0.93 9.80
C LEU A 22 5.46 -2.43 9.59
N LEU A 23 5.94 -3.00 8.48
CA LEU A 23 5.82 -4.44 8.21
C LEU A 23 6.53 -5.28 9.27
N LYS A 24 7.66 -4.79 9.82
CA LYS A 24 8.35 -5.45 10.93
C LYS A 24 7.47 -5.50 12.18
N VAL A 25 6.90 -4.36 12.60
CA VAL A 25 6.03 -4.29 13.78
C VAL A 25 4.80 -5.16 13.58
N LEU A 26 4.14 -5.08 12.42
CA LEU A 26 2.96 -5.88 12.12
C LEU A 26 3.26 -7.39 12.21
N LYS A 27 4.41 -7.82 11.70
CA LYS A 27 4.86 -9.21 11.81
C LYS A 27 5.13 -9.63 13.27
N GLU A 28 5.71 -8.75 14.09
CA GLU A 28 5.94 -8.99 15.52
C GLU A 28 4.63 -9.13 16.30
N GLU A 29 3.59 -8.38 15.91
CA GLU A 29 2.23 -8.45 16.46
C GLU A 29 1.40 -9.62 15.91
N GLY A 30 1.99 -10.45 15.02
CA GLY A 30 1.33 -11.64 14.47
C GLY A 30 0.35 -11.37 13.33
N VAL A 31 0.43 -10.19 12.70
CA VAL A 31 -0.33 -9.88 11.48
C VAL A 31 0.24 -10.68 10.32
N GLU A 32 -0.65 -11.25 9.51
CA GLU A 32 -0.28 -12.00 8.31
C GLU A 32 0.19 -11.05 7.21
N ILE A 33 1.47 -11.14 6.85
CA ILE A 33 2.05 -10.44 5.70
C ILE A 33 1.83 -11.29 4.44
N VAL A 34 1.37 -10.65 3.37
CA VAL A 34 1.04 -11.30 2.10
C VAL A 34 2.11 -10.98 1.06
N GLY A 35 2.86 -12.00 0.65
CA GLY A 35 3.88 -11.87 -0.39
C GLY A 35 5.12 -11.11 0.06
N GLU A 36 5.88 -10.62 -0.92
CA GLU A 36 7.09 -9.82 -0.70
C GLU A 36 6.79 -8.35 -0.98
N MET A 37 7.47 -7.44 -0.27
CA MET A 37 7.41 -6.01 -0.54
C MET A 37 7.94 -5.73 -1.95
N GLN A 38 7.26 -4.84 -2.67
CA GLN A 38 7.66 -4.41 -4.01
C GLN A 38 8.14 -2.96 -3.97
N VAL A 39 9.11 -2.65 -4.82
CA VAL A 39 9.66 -1.29 -4.97
C VAL A 39 9.51 -0.90 -6.43
N GLU A 40 8.76 0.17 -6.65
CA GLU A 40 8.49 0.75 -7.95
C GLU A 40 9.03 2.19 -7.99
N ASP A 41 9.08 2.80 -9.18
CA ASP A 41 9.63 4.16 -9.36
C ASP A 41 8.90 5.24 -8.55
N TYR A 42 7.66 4.97 -8.13
CA TYR A 42 6.80 5.90 -7.40
C TYR A 42 6.57 5.50 -5.93
N GLY A 43 7.21 4.44 -5.43
CA GLY A 43 7.17 4.07 -4.02
C GLY A 43 7.27 2.58 -3.74
N LYS A 44 7.07 2.21 -2.47
CA LYS A 44 7.09 0.82 -1.98
C LYS A 44 5.69 0.32 -1.66
N PHE A 45 5.43 -0.95 -1.95
CA PHE A 45 4.15 -1.61 -1.74
C PHE A 45 4.28 -2.84 -0.86
N GLY A 46 3.38 -2.99 0.10
CA GLY A 46 3.26 -4.16 0.95
C GLY A 46 1.80 -4.54 1.17
N TRP A 47 1.54 -5.79 1.54
CA TRP A 47 0.19 -6.28 1.75
C TRP A 47 0.06 -7.08 3.05
N ILE A 48 -1.08 -6.91 3.72
CA ILE A 48 -1.42 -7.64 4.95
C ILE A 48 -2.85 -8.18 4.87
N MET A 49 -3.16 -9.17 5.73
CA MET A 49 -4.54 -9.57 6.00
C MET A 49 -5.02 -8.98 7.33
N ASP A 50 -6.20 -8.37 7.31
CA ASP A 50 -6.88 -7.97 8.54
C ASP A 50 -7.61 -9.18 9.17
N PRO A 51 -7.99 -9.11 10.46
CA PRO A 51 -8.74 -10.17 11.13
C PRO A 51 -10.12 -10.48 10.53
N ASN A 52 -10.68 -9.58 9.72
CA ASN A 52 -11.98 -9.75 9.06
C ASN A 52 -11.84 -10.39 7.66
N GLY A 53 -10.61 -10.69 7.24
CA GLY A 53 -10.28 -11.31 5.96
C GLY A 53 -10.21 -10.32 4.79
N TYR A 54 -10.08 -9.02 5.03
CA TYR A 54 -9.70 -8.03 4.01
C TYR A 54 -8.20 -8.07 3.77
N LYS A 55 -7.83 -7.97 2.49
CA LYS A 55 -6.47 -7.65 2.10
C LYS A 55 -6.33 -6.13 2.19
N ILE A 56 -5.27 -5.68 2.82
CA ILE A 56 -4.91 -4.26 2.92
C ILE A 56 -3.60 -4.07 2.16
N GLU A 57 -3.57 -3.06 1.30
CA GLU A 57 -2.37 -2.57 0.63
C GLU A 57 -1.83 -1.36 1.37
N LEU A 58 -0.52 -1.37 1.60
CA LEU A 58 0.22 -0.29 2.24
C LEU A 58 1.18 0.28 1.20
N TRP A 59 1.15 1.59 1.02
CA TRP A 59 1.96 2.29 0.05
C TRP A 59 2.79 3.40 0.70
N GLU A 60 4.10 3.32 0.56
CA GLU A 60 5.05 4.38 0.92
C GLU A 60 5.50 5.08 -0.36
N PRO A 61 4.97 6.26 -0.71
CA PRO A 61 5.41 6.99 -1.89
C PRO A 61 6.79 7.61 -1.69
N PHE A 62 7.53 7.78 -2.79
CA PHE A 62 8.73 8.60 -2.79
C PHE A 62 8.34 10.08 -2.96
N ASP A 63 8.83 10.94 -2.06
CA ASP A 63 8.43 12.35 -1.96
C ASP A 63 8.56 13.15 -3.27
N GLY A 64 9.56 12.85 -4.12
CA GLY A 64 9.73 13.54 -5.41
C GLY A 64 8.69 13.13 -6.46
N PRO A 65 8.71 11.85 -6.91
CA PRO A 65 7.79 11.34 -7.93
C PRO A 65 6.31 11.51 -7.58
N TYR A 66 5.95 11.40 -6.29
CA TYR A 66 4.56 11.51 -5.86
C TYR A 66 4.03 12.95 -5.89
N GLU A 67 4.82 13.93 -5.44
CA GLU A 67 4.44 15.34 -5.53
C GLU A 67 4.33 15.78 -7.00
N GLU A 68 5.21 15.31 -7.88
CA GLU A 68 5.09 15.54 -9.33
C GLU A 68 3.80 14.93 -9.91
N MET A 69 3.46 13.68 -9.56
CA MET A 69 2.21 13.04 -9.99
C MET A 69 0.95 13.75 -9.48
N LEU A 70 0.93 14.19 -8.21
CA LEU A 70 -0.20 14.95 -7.65
C LEU A 70 -0.41 16.27 -8.41
N ASN A 71 0.68 16.97 -8.72
CA ASN A 71 0.62 18.22 -9.46
C ASN A 71 0.10 17.99 -10.90
N GLU A 72 0.46 16.88 -11.57
CA GLU A 72 -0.07 16.54 -12.89
C GLU A 72 -1.57 16.19 -12.85
N ASP A 73 -2.02 15.42 -11.86
CA ASP A 73 -3.42 15.07 -11.68
C ASP A 73 -4.31 16.28 -11.38
N ASP A 74 -3.82 17.24 -10.58
CA ASP A 74 -4.52 18.48 -10.28
C ASP A 74 -4.65 19.41 -11.50
N VAL A 75 -3.62 19.44 -12.37
CA VAL A 75 -3.68 20.18 -13.65
C VAL A 75 -4.69 19.54 -14.61
N ASN A 76 -4.73 18.21 -14.68
CA ASN A 76 -5.64 17.49 -15.57
C ASN A 76 -7.11 17.51 -15.11
N ARG A 77 -7.39 17.64 -13.81
CA ARG A 77 -8.76 17.82 -13.28
C ARG A 77 -9.30 19.24 -13.41
N SER A 78 -8.43 20.21 -13.67
CA SER A 78 -8.80 21.63 -13.82
C SER A 78 -9.06 22.05 -15.28
N SER A 79 -9.07 21.09 -16.21
CA SER A 79 -9.21 21.30 -17.66
C SER A 79 -10.53 20.77 -18.22
#